data_AF-A0A2E1S625-F1
#
_entry.id   AF-A0A2E1S625-F1
#
_cell.length_a   1.000
_cell.length_b   1.000
_cell.length_c   1.000
_cell.angle_alpha   90.00
_cell.angle_beta   90.00
_cell.angle_gamma   90.00
#
_symmetry.space_group_name_H-M   'P 1'
#
loop_
_entity.id
_entity.type
_entity.pdbx_description
1 polymer ?
#
loop_
_entity_poly.entity_id
_entity_poly.type
_entity_poly.pdbx_seq_one_letter_code
_entity_poly.pdbx_strand_id
1 'polypeptide(L)'
;MLKNYHLNQIDAIAKSLLAALKHKIILLKGDLGAGKTTLVKEIVKQLGSSENVSSPTFGIVNEISVANASAFHLDLYRIENLEELQQFGFEEYLHTGD
;
A
#
# COMPACT_ATOMS: atom_id res chain seq x y z
N MET A 1 -15.42 4.61 -12.10
CA MET A 1 -14.69 5.09 -13.30
C MET A 1 -13.44 4.24 -13.44
N LEU A 2 -13.25 3.57 -14.58
CA LEU A 2 -12.01 2.86 -14.88
C LEU A 2 -11.03 3.84 -15.51
N LYS A 3 -9.81 3.95 -14.98
CA LYS A 3 -8.73 4.77 -15.52
C LYS A 3 -7.55 3.86 -15.87
N ASN A 4 -7.17 3.85 -17.14
CA ASN A 4 -5.95 3.19 -17.61
C ASN A 4 -4.81 4.22 -17.63
N TYR A 5 -3.60 3.76 -17.33
CA TYR A 5 -2.41 4.60 -17.32
C TYR A 5 -1.17 3.79 -17.66
N HIS A 6 -0.12 4.48 -18.06
CA HIS A 6 1.21 3.92 -18.30
C HIS A 6 2.17 4.27 -17.17
N LEU A 7 3.30 3.55 -17.07
CA LEU A 7 4.28 3.74 -16.01
C LEU A 7 4.83 5.18 -15.94
N ASN A 8 4.97 5.86 -17.07
CA ASN A 8 5.39 7.27 -17.13
C ASN A 8 4.36 8.26 -16.55
N GLN A 9 3.14 7.81 -16.27
CA GLN A 9 2.06 8.60 -15.68
C GLN A 9 1.84 8.28 -14.19
N ILE A 10 2.72 7.47 -13.58
CA ILE A 10 2.51 6.96 -12.22
C ILE A 10 2.40 8.08 -11.18
N ASP A 11 3.20 9.13 -11.30
CA ASP A 11 3.16 10.31 -10.43
C ASP A 11 1.76 10.97 -10.44
N ALA A 12 1.22 11.23 -11.62
CA ALA A 12 -0.07 11.89 -11.79
C ALA A 12 -1.23 11.02 -11.28
N ILE A 13 -1.13 9.69 -11.44
CA ILE A 13 -2.13 8.75 -10.97
C ILE A 13 -2.08 8.61 -9.45
N ALA A 14 -0.90 8.47 -8.85
CA ALA A 14 -0.74 8.43 -7.40
C ALA A 14 -1.30 9.71 -6.76
N LYS A 15 -0.98 10.88 -7.34
CA LYS A 15 -1.51 12.18 -6.88
C LYS A 15 -3.02 12.26 -6.97
N SER A 16 -3.59 11.80 -8.09
CA SER A 16 -5.04 11.79 -8.29
C SER A 16 -5.75 10.83 -7.33
N LEU A 17 -5.14 9.68 -7.04
CA LEU A 17 -5.64 8.71 -6.06
C LEU A 17 -5.64 9.34 -4.68
N LEU A 18 -4.50 9.88 -4.22
CA LEU A 18 -4.38 10.54 -2.91
C LEU A 18 -5.44 11.64 -2.73
N ALA A 19 -5.67 12.48 -3.74
CA ALA A 19 -6.68 13.53 -3.69
C ALA A 19 -8.14 13.00 -3.64
N ALA A 20 -8.37 11.77 -4.11
CA ALA A 20 -9.69 11.15 -4.15
C ALA A 20 -9.96 10.21 -2.96
N LEU A 21 -8.95 9.86 -2.17
CA LEU A 21 -9.10 8.98 -1.01
C LEU A 21 -9.99 9.63 0.05
N LYS A 22 -10.99 8.87 0.51
CA LYS A 22 -11.83 9.22 1.65
C LYS A 22 -11.46 8.45 2.92
N HIS A 23 -10.65 7.42 2.77
CA HIS A 23 -10.23 6.51 3.84
C HIS A 23 -8.71 6.35 3.77
N LYS A 24 -8.09 6.09 4.93
CA LYS A 24 -6.65 5.83 5.05
C LYS A 24 -6.25 4.44 4.54
N ILE A 25 -7.22 3.53 4.43
CA ILE A 25 -7.03 2.15 3.97
C ILE A 25 -7.27 2.06 2.46
N ILE A 26 -6.32 1.46 1.75
CA ILE A 26 -6.36 1.25 0.30
C ILE A 26 -6.20 -0.24 0.00
N LEU A 27 -7.17 -0.84 -0.67
CA LEU A 27 -7.06 -2.22 -1.16
C LEU A 27 -6.53 -2.22 -2.60
N LEU A 28 -5.38 -2.85 -2.82
CA LEU A 28 -4.81 -3.05 -4.15
C LEU A 28 -4.98 -4.50 -4.61
N LYS A 29 -5.77 -4.72 -5.66
CA LYS A 29 -5.99 -6.03 -6.26
C LYS A 29 -5.44 -6.07 -7.68
N GLY A 30 -4.72 -7.14 -8.00
CA GLY A 30 -4.20 -7.39 -9.34
C GLY A 30 -3.20 -8.54 -9.33
N ASP A 31 -2.88 -9.06 -10.51
CA ASP A 31 -2.01 -10.21 -10.67
C ASP A 31 -0.55 -9.93 -10.27
N LEU A 32 0.26 -10.98 -10.20
CA LEU A 32 1.70 -10.85 -10.05
C LEU A 32 2.27 -10.06 -11.23
N GLY A 33 3.08 -9.04 -10.94
CA GLY A 33 3.62 -8.13 -11.97
C GLY A 33 2.68 -7.01 -12.42
N ALA A 34 1.45 -6.91 -11.90
CA ALA A 34 0.51 -5.84 -12.26
C ALA A 34 0.93 -4.43 -11.80
N GLY A 35 2.07 -4.27 -11.10
CA GLY A 35 2.58 -2.97 -10.67
C GLY A 35 2.05 -2.45 -9.33
N LYS A 36 1.41 -3.30 -8.51
CA LYS A 36 0.87 -2.93 -7.18
C LYS A 36 1.93 -2.26 -6.29
N THR A 37 3.08 -2.92 -6.10
CA THR A 37 4.19 -2.38 -5.31
C THR A 37 4.71 -1.08 -5.91
N THR A 38 4.82 -0.97 -7.24
CA THR A 38 5.26 0.25 -7.92
C THR A 38 4.35 1.43 -7.59
N LEU A 39 3.02 1.21 -7.59
CA LEU A 39 2.05 2.24 -7.21
C LEU A 39 2.20 2.64 -5.73
N VAL A 40 2.38 1.67 -4.82
CA VAL A 40 2.62 1.94 -3.40
C VAL A 40 3.85 2.83 -3.19
N LYS A 41 4.96 2.54 -3.88
CA LYS A 41 6.19 3.34 -3.80
C LYS A 41 5.96 4.80 -4.16
N GLU A 42 5.19 5.06 -5.22
CA GLU A 42 4.91 6.43 -5.64
C GLU A 42 3.96 7.14 -4.66
N ILE A 43 2.95 6.44 -4.13
CA ILE A 43 2.04 6.99 -3.11
C ILE A 43 2.81 7.41 -1.85
N VAL A 44 3.60 6.51 -1.26
CA VAL A 44 4.32 6.80 0.01
C VAL A 44 5.43 7.85 -0.18
N LYS A 45 6.05 7.92 -1.36
CA LYS A 45 6.95 9.02 -1.73
C LYS A 45 6.21 10.36 -1.71
N GLN A 46 5.02 10.44 -2.30
CA GLN A 46 4.21 11.67 -2.29
C GLN A 46 3.67 12.02 -0.89
N LEU A 47 3.52 11.03 -0.01
CA LEU A 47 3.24 11.25 1.42
C LEU A 47 4.47 11.68 2.22
N GLY A 48 5.65 11.81 1.60
CA GLY A 48 6.86 12.33 2.21
C GLY A 48 7.84 11.27 2.73
N SER A 49 7.74 10.02 2.25
CA SER A 49 8.77 9.02 2.53
C SER A 49 10.05 9.27 1.73
N SER A 50 11.20 9.14 2.39
CA SER A 50 12.52 9.06 1.75
C SER A 50 13.05 7.63 1.65
N GLU A 51 12.26 6.64 2.05
CA GLU A 51 12.69 5.25 2.13
C GLU A 51 12.64 4.54 0.77
N ASN A 52 13.57 3.61 0.57
CA ASN A 52 13.50 2.68 -0.56
C ASN A 52 12.46 1.61 -0.25
N VAL A 53 11.20 1.91 -0.57
CA VAL A 53 10.10 0.97 -0.34
C VAL A 53 10.23 -0.23 -1.26
N SER A 54 10.19 -1.42 -0.68
CA SER A 54 10.16 -2.70 -1.38
C SER A 54 8.89 -3.48 -1.01
N SER A 55 8.58 -4.50 -1.81
CA SER A 55 7.63 -5.53 -1.37
C SER A 55 8.20 -6.15 -0.09
N PRO A 56 7.38 -6.46 0.92
CA PRO A 56 7.89 -7.19 2.06
C PRO A 56 8.30 -8.59 1.56
N THR A 57 9.61 -8.81 1.46
CA THR A 57 10.17 -10.03 0.84
C THR A 57 9.91 -11.27 1.71
N PHE A 58 9.78 -11.05 3.02
CA PHE A 58 9.55 -12.08 4.04
C PHE A 58 8.50 -11.72 5.10
N GLY A 59 8.10 -10.44 5.22
CA GLY A 59 7.04 -10.01 6.13
C GLY A 59 5.67 -9.97 5.44
N ILE A 60 4.60 -9.99 6.22
CA ILE A 60 3.24 -9.66 5.74
C ILE A 60 3.08 -8.14 5.67
N VAL A 61 3.87 -7.38 6.44
CA VAL A 61 3.77 -5.92 6.58
C VAL A 61 5.12 -5.26 6.41
N ASN A 62 5.13 -4.14 5.71
CA ASN A 62 6.23 -3.18 5.69
C ASN A 62 5.72 -1.86 6.28
N GLU A 63 6.30 -1.43 7.40
CA GLU A 63 6.07 -0.08 7.94
C GLU A 63 7.02 0.91 7.26
N ILE A 64 6.47 2.02 6.79
CA ILE A 64 7.17 3.01 5.97
C ILE A 64 6.98 4.37 6.63
N SER A 65 8.08 5.05 6.98
CA SER A 65 7.99 6.41 7.52
C SER A 65 7.53 7.37 6.42
N VAL A 66 6.55 8.20 6.73
CA VAL A 66 6.00 9.24 5.84
C VAL A 66 5.82 10.53 6.62
N ALA A 67 6.48 11.64 6.23
CA ALA A 67 6.35 12.94 6.90
C ALA A 67 6.23 12.85 8.44
N ASN A 68 5.02 13.01 9.01
CA ASN A 68 4.74 12.95 10.45
C ASN A 68 3.92 11.72 10.88
N ALA A 69 3.93 10.63 10.11
CA ALA A 69 3.15 9.41 10.32
C ALA A 69 3.87 8.16 9.78
N SER A 70 3.22 7.00 9.94
CA SER A 70 3.63 5.73 9.32
C SER A 70 2.59 5.29 8.29
N ALA A 71 3.05 4.74 7.17
CA ALA A 71 2.23 4.01 6.21
C ALA A 71 2.53 2.51 6.30
N PHE A 72 1.50 1.69 6.29
CA PHE A 72 1.64 0.22 6.37
C PHE A 72 1.30 -0.38 5.02
N HIS A 73 2.27 -1.06 4.41
CA HIS A 73 2.06 -1.83 3.20
C HIS A 73 1.93 -3.31 3.55
N LEU A 74 0.71 -3.83 3.47
CA LEU A 74 0.38 -5.22 3.73
C LEU A 74 0.31 -6.01 2.42
N ASP A 75 1.14 -7.04 2.27
CA ASP A 75 1.07 -7.97 1.14
C ASP A 75 0.47 -9.30 1.59
N LEU A 76 -0.82 -9.46 1.31
CA LEU A 76 -1.60 -10.63 1.71
C LEU A 76 -1.47 -11.81 0.73
N TYR A 77 -0.57 -11.77 -0.25
CA TYR A 77 -0.41 -12.83 -1.24
C TYR A 77 -0.07 -14.21 -0.62
N ARG A 78 0.56 -14.22 0.56
CA ARG A 78 0.97 -15.44 1.26
C ARG A 78 -0.03 -15.96 2.29
N ILE A 79 -1.08 -15.20 2.58
CA ILE A 79 -2.11 -15.59 3.54
C ILE A 79 -3.06 -16.57 2.86
N GLU A 80 -3.13 -17.79 3.39
CA GLU A 80 -3.95 -18.85 2.79
C GLU A 80 -5.40 -18.83 3.30
N ASN A 81 -5.62 -18.33 4.52
CA ASN A 81 -6.94 -18.34 5.15
C ASN A 81 -7.12 -17.22 6.19
N LEU A 82 -8.36 -17.04 6.66
CA LEU A 82 -8.73 -16.01 7.64
C LEU A 82 -8.10 -16.24 9.02
N GLU A 83 -7.85 -17.48 9.42
CA GLU A 83 -7.26 -17.78 10.72
C GLU A 83 -5.81 -17.29 10.77
N GLU A 84 -5.03 -17.50 9.70
CA GLU A 84 -3.68 -16.97 9.57
C GLU A 84 -3.67 -15.43 9.57
N LEU A 85 -4.64 -14.80 8.88
CA LEU A 85 -4.80 -13.34 8.88
C LEU A 85 -5.10 -12.79 10.29
N GLN A 86 -5.93 -13.49 11.07
CA GLN A 86 -6.26 -13.12 12.45
C GLN A 86 -5.06 -13.31 13.37
N GLN A 87 -4.36 -14.45 13.27
CA GLN A 87 -3.15 -14.73 14.06
C GLN A 87 -2.03 -13.73 13.78
N PHE A 88 -1.98 -13.19 12.56
CA PHE A 88 -1.05 -12.14 12.18
C PHE A 88 -1.33 -10.80 12.88
N GLY A 89 -2.51 -10.60 13.46
CA GLY A 89 -2.90 -9.32 14.08
C GLY A 89 -3.29 -8.27 13.05
N PHE A 90 -3.82 -8.67 11.90
CA PHE A 90 -4.23 -7.76 10.82
C PHE A 90 -5.17 -6.63 11.29
N GLU A 91 -6.06 -6.91 12.24
CA GLU A 91 -7.02 -5.92 12.76
C GLU A 91 -6.33 -4.74 13.45
N GLU A 92 -5.18 -4.96 14.11
CA GLU A 92 -4.43 -3.89 14.78
C GLU A 92 -3.98 -2.81 13.79
N TYR A 93 -3.56 -3.23 12.59
CA TYR A 93 -3.16 -2.33 11.52
C TYR A 93 -4.34 -1.57 10.91
N LEU A 94 -5.54 -2.16 10.90
CA LEU A 94 -6.74 -1.47 10.41
C LEU A 94 -7.19 -0.34 11.33
N HIS A 95 -6.97 -0.50 12.63
CA HIS A 95 -7.30 0.49 13.66
C HIS A 95 -6.14 1.43 13.99
N THR A 96 -5.00 1.28 13.32
CA THR A 96 -3.86 2.17 13.53
C THR A 96 -4.18 3.57 12.99
N GLY A 97 -4.37 4.52 13.89
CA GLY A 97 -4.66 5.92 13.58
C GLY A 97 -6.15 6.28 13.47
N ASP A 98 -7.04 5.43 13.99
CA ASP A 98 -8.29 5.89 14.63
C ASP A 98 -7.96 6.77 15.85
#